data_AF-A0A352N3I7-F1
#
_entry.id   AF-A0A352N3I7-F1
#
_cell.length_a   1.000
_cell.length_b   1.000
_cell.length_c   1.000
_cell.angle_alpha   90.00
_cell.angle_beta   90.00
_cell.angle_gamma   90.00
#
_symmetry.space_group_name_H-M   'P 1'
#
loop_
_entity.id
_entity.type
_entity.pdbx_description
1 polymer ?
#
loop_
_entity_poly.entity_id
_entity_poly.type
_entity_poly.pdbx_seq_one_letter_code
_entity_poly.pdbx_strand_id
1 'polypeptide(L)'
;MKKLFLMMAVIFCGALLVSADAGDKQDAPTLKPLDEWTFLQIGFFPGIPQGTNYSNVYGIKIGVPMVSGYGRVRGIEPSILLSGTDYVYGVQATLLGVNRAKRVYGLQATSLVNISEEVIGFELSQVNIANEIKGFQASVVNVTGKVAGFQAGAVNVANKVDGFQASAVNIVGEELKGGQLGVFNYSKKSGCQFGLVNIIEDGWIPFMIIFNIKF
;
A
#
# COMPACT_ATOMS: atom_id res chain seq x y z
N MET A 1 12.72 -21.41 -13.14
CA MET A 1 11.87 -20.47 -13.89
C MET A 1 10.97 -19.61 -12.98
N LYS A 2 10.30 -20.16 -11.95
CA LYS A 2 9.52 -19.36 -10.97
C LYS A 2 10.33 -18.32 -10.18
N LYS A 3 11.62 -18.57 -9.94
CA LYS A 3 12.54 -17.60 -9.28
C LYS A 3 13.01 -16.47 -10.21
N LEU A 4 12.94 -16.64 -11.54
CA LEU A 4 13.45 -15.66 -12.50
C LEU A 4 12.43 -14.53 -12.76
N PHE A 5 11.13 -14.86 -12.77
CA PHE A 5 10.05 -13.86 -12.85
C PHE A 5 9.91 -13.06 -11.54
N LEU A 6 10.09 -13.72 -10.39
CA LEU A 6 10.18 -13.06 -9.08
C LEU A 6 11.44 -12.17 -9.01
N MET A 7 12.56 -12.59 -9.59
CA MET A 7 13.76 -11.76 -9.71
C MET A 7 13.55 -10.57 -10.64
N MET A 8 12.84 -10.68 -11.77
CA MET A 8 12.60 -9.53 -12.64
C MET A 8 11.63 -8.51 -12.03
N ALA A 9 10.65 -8.96 -11.25
CA ALA A 9 9.85 -8.07 -10.40
C ALA A 9 10.70 -7.43 -9.29
N VAL A 10 11.64 -8.17 -8.69
CA VAL A 10 12.58 -7.66 -7.67
C VAL A 10 13.67 -6.76 -8.25
N ILE A 11 14.08 -6.92 -9.51
CA ILE A 11 15.10 -6.10 -10.17
C ILE A 11 14.51 -4.74 -10.60
N PHE A 12 13.20 -4.65 -10.83
CA PHE A 12 12.51 -3.36 -10.96
C PHE A 12 12.08 -2.76 -9.60
N CYS A 13 11.95 -3.58 -8.56
CA CYS A 13 11.66 -3.18 -7.17
C CYS A 13 12.92 -2.93 -6.32
N GLY A 14 14.11 -3.14 -6.89
CA GLY A 14 15.40 -3.20 -6.18
C GLY A 14 16.05 -1.85 -5.91
N ALA A 15 15.43 -0.75 -6.30
CA ALA A 15 15.92 0.59 -6.01
C ALA A 15 14.77 1.44 -5.45
N LEU A 16 14.85 1.70 -4.14
CA LEU A 16 14.10 2.67 -3.34
C LEU A 16 13.09 2.06 -2.34
N LEU A 17 13.59 2.00 -1.09
CA LEU A 17 12.86 2.37 0.12
C LEU A 17 11.98 1.28 0.75
N VAL A 18 12.64 0.40 1.51
CA VAL A 18 12.63 0.37 2.98
C VAL A 18 13.06 -1.03 3.39
N SER A 19 14.30 -1.16 3.87
CA SER A 19 14.60 -2.17 4.89
C SER A 19 13.72 -1.82 6.08
N ALA A 20 12.50 -2.34 6.10
CA ALA A 20 11.74 -2.45 7.32
C ALA A 20 12.41 -3.59 8.06
N ASP A 21 13.30 -3.17 8.96
CA ASP A 21 13.83 -3.95 10.06
C ASP A 21 12.83 -5.05 10.46
N ALA A 22 13.21 -6.31 10.24
CA ALA A 22 12.54 -7.44 10.86
C ALA A 22 12.96 -7.44 12.33
N GLY A 23 12.51 -6.42 13.06
CA GLY A 23 12.72 -6.26 14.47
C GLY A 23 11.95 -7.33 15.23
N ASP A 24 12.66 -7.95 16.18
CA ASP A 24 12.20 -8.97 17.11
C ASP A 24 10.80 -8.70 17.70
N LYS A 25 10.16 -9.77 18.18
CA LYS A 25 8.94 -9.74 19.00
C LYS A 25 9.15 -8.89 20.26
N GLN A 26 9.05 -7.57 20.11
CA GLN A 26 8.96 -6.62 21.21
C GLN A 26 7.51 -6.57 21.67
N ASP A 27 7.31 -6.58 22.99
CA ASP A 27 6.00 -6.42 23.61
C ASP A 27 5.22 -5.26 22.97
N ALA A 28 3.93 -5.45 22.73
CA ALA A 28 3.12 -4.44 22.07
C ALA A 28 3.22 -3.11 22.84
N PRO A 29 3.59 -2.00 22.16
CA PRO A 29 3.80 -0.72 22.83
C PRO A 29 2.56 -0.27 23.61
N THR A 30 2.76 0.21 24.84
CA THR A 30 1.66 0.66 25.73
C THR A 30 1.09 1.99 25.22
N LEU A 31 -0.06 1.92 24.54
CA LEU A 31 -0.74 3.09 23.98
C LEU A 31 -1.43 3.91 25.07
N LYS A 32 -1.58 5.22 24.84
CA LYS A 32 -2.45 6.02 25.72
C LYS A 32 -3.87 5.46 25.76
N PRO A 33 -4.54 5.53 26.93
CA PRO A 33 -5.95 5.17 27.08
C PRO A 33 -6.86 5.84 26.05
N LEU A 34 -7.98 5.18 25.70
CA LEU A 34 -8.92 5.64 24.66
C LEU A 34 -9.74 6.87 25.07
N ASP A 35 -9.60 7.36 26.28
CA ASP A 35 -10.16 8.59 26.81
C ASP A 35 -9.15 9.76 26.79
N GLU A 36 -7.86 9.47 26.68
CA GLU A 36 -6.81 10.50 26.58
C GLU A 36 -6.54 10.90 25.12
N TRP A 37 -7.16 11.99 24.68
CA TRP A 37 -6.97 12.58 23.36
C TRP A 37 -6.47 14.02 23.42
N THR A 38 -5.57 14.36 22.51
CA THR A 38 -5.19 15.76 22.24
C THR A 38 -5.76 16.19 20.90
N PHE A 39 -6.12 17.47 20.76
CA PHE A 39 -6.65 17.99 19.50
C PHE A 39 -5.55 18.25 18.46
N LEU A 40 -4.45 18.87 18.91
CA LEU A 40 -3.32 19.27 18.08
C LEU A 40 -2.03 18.69 18.62
N GLN A 41 -1.17 18.21 17.71
CA GLN A 41 0.17 17.76 18.06
C GLN A 41 1.15 18.11 16.94
N ILE A 42 2.38 18.47 17.32
CA ILE A 42 3.46 18.77 16.38
C ILE A 42 4.64 17.85 16.69
N GLY A 43 5.13 17.16 15.68
CA GLY A 43 6.35 16.35 15.70
C GLY A 43 7.42 16.96 14.82
N PHE A 44 8.68 16.82 15.23
CA PHE A 44 9.84 17.32 14.50
C PHE A 44 10.68 16.17 13.94
N PHE A 45 10.80 15.10 14.72
CA PHE A 45 11.48 13.86 14.35
C PHE A 45 10.68 12.66 14.86
N PRO A 46 10.89 11.44 14.34
CA PRO A 46 10.39 10.22 14.95
C PRO A 46 10.69 10.20 16.45
N GLY A 47 9.64 10.14 17.27
CA GLY A 47 9.73 10.20 18.73
C GLY A 47 10.15 11.53 19.35
N ILE A 48 10.13 12.63 18.59
CA ILE A 48 10.43 13.97 19.09
C ILE A 48 9.28 14.93 18.75
N PRO A 49 8.59 15.49 19.76
CA PRO A 49 8.74 15.22 21.19
C PRO A 49 8.31 13.79 21.57
N GLN A 50 8.83 13.24 22.68
CA GLN A 50 8.53 11.85 23.09
C GLN A 50 7.03 11.57 23.25
N GLY A 51 6.25 12.59 23.59
CA GLY A 51 4.80 12.51 23.68
C GLY A 51 4.11 12.06 22.39
N THR A 52 4.76 12.16 21.22
CA THR A 52 4.17 11.76 19.94
C THR A 52 4.14 10.27 19.69
N ASN A 53 4.97 9.49 20.40
CA ASN A 53 5.12 8.06 20.15
C ASN A 53 3.85 7.28 20.46
N TYR A 54 3.13 7.62 21.54
CA TYR A 54 2.00 6.85 22.02
C TYR A 54 0.71 7.68 22.12
N SER A 55 0.70 8.87 21.53
CA SER A 55 -0.42 9.82 21.56
C SER A 55 -1.65 9.34 20.80
N ASN A 56 -2.85 9.59 21.32
CA ASN A 56 -4.07 9.63 20.52
C ASN A 56 -4.39 11.09 20.18
N VAL A 57 -4.58 11.41 18.90
CA VAL A 57 -4.89 12.75 18.41
C VAL A 57 -6.25 12.75 17.72
N TYR A 58 -7.18 13.60 18.16
CA TYR A 58 -8.48 13.80 17.53
C TYR A 58 -8.51 15.20 16.92
N GLY A 59 -8.09 15.31 15.67
CA GLY A 59 -7.83 16.59 15.03
C GLY A 59 -6.60 16.51 14.12
N ILE A 60 -5.53 17.22 14.47
CA ILE A 60 -4.40 17.44 13.57
C ILE A 60 -3.08 17.03 14.25
N LYS A 61 -2.32 16.15 13.61
CA LYS A 61 -0.95 15.79 14.01
C LYS A 61 0.02 16.22 12.90
N ILE A 62 0.81 17.26 13.10
CA ILE A 62 1.66 17.85 12.07
C ILE A 62 3.10 17.34 12.21
N GLY A 63 3.73 16.93 11.12
CA GLY A 63 5.17 16.66 11.05
C GLY A 63 5.94 17.80 10.39
N VAL A 64 6.82 18.47 11.15
CA VAL A 64 7.69 19.55 10.66
C VAL A 64 9.16 19.25 11.02
N PRO A 65 9.95 18.57 10.17
CA PRO A 65 9.56 18.04 8.87
C PRO A 65 8.95 16.63 8.92
N MET A 66 8.98 15.94 10.06
CA MET A 66 8.58 14.55 10.15
C MET A 66 7.99 14.18 11.51
N VAL A 67 7.09 13.19 11.53
CA VAL A 67 6.48 12.65 12.74
C VAL A 67 6.18 11.17 12.59
N SER A 68 6.27 10.42 13.69
CA SER A 68 5.82 9.03 13.76
C SER A 68 5.23 8.72 15.13
N GLY A 69 4.65 7.52 15.27
CA GLY A 69 4.26 6.97 16.56
C GLY A 69 3.42 5.70 16.44
N TYR A 70 3.43 4.90 17.49
CA TYR A 70 2.57 3.72 17.65
C TYR A 70 1.11 4.06 17.99
N GLY A 71 0.82 5.35 18.24
CA GLY A 71 -0.48 5.88 18.63
C GLY A 71 -1.52 5.94 17.52
N ARG A 72 -2.52 6.82 17.71
CA ARG A 72 -3.68 6.95 16.81
C ARG A 72 -3.88 8.38 16.38
N VAL A 73 -4.31 8.59 15.14
CA VAL A 73 -4.85 9.86 14.65
C VAL A 73 -6.25 9.62 14.14
N ARG A 74 -7.23 10.34 14.68
CA ARG A 74 -8.57 10.50 14.12
C ARG A 74 -8.67 11.92 13.57
N GLY A 75 -8.43 12.08 12.27
CA GLY A 75 -8.31 13.39 11.63
C GLY A 75 -7.25 13.42 10.55
N ILE A 76 -6.35 14.41 10.58
CA ILE A 76 -5.38 14.66 9.51
C ILE A 76 -3.95 14.64 10.08
N GLU A 77 -3.06 13.88 9.44
CA GLU A 77 -1.62 13.87 9.71
C GLU A 77 -0.83 14.38 8.49
N PRO A 78 -0.69 15.71 8.30
CA PRO A 78 0.16 16.27 7.26
C PRO A 78 1.62 16.33 7.74
N SER A 79 2.56 16.05 6.84
CA SER A 79 3.99 16.13 7.11
C SER A 79 4.79 16.52 5.87
N ILE A 80 6.04 16.95 6.03
CA ILE A 80 6.90 17.30 4.90
C ILE A 80 7.55 16.05 4.32
N LEU A 81 8.22 15.26 5.17
CA LEU A 81 9.08 14.14 4.76
C LEU A 81 8.61 12.77 5.23
N LEU A 82 7.97 12.68 6.40
CA LEU A 82 7.52 11.40 6.94
C LEU A 82 6.30 11.57 7.84
N SER A 83 5.27 10.79 7.57
CA SER A 83 4.10 10.61 8.42
C SER A 83 4.02 9.13 8.80
N GLY A 84 4.22 8.83 10.08
CA GLY A 84 4.53 7.49 10.57
C GLY A 84 3.65 7.02 11.73
N THR A 85 2.42 7.50 11.86
CA THR A 85 1.50 6.99 12.89
C THR A 85 0.89 5.64 12.50
N ASP A 86 0.96 4.65 13.40
CA ASP A 86 0.50 3.27 13.16
C ASP A 86 -0.99 3.18 12.78
N TYR A 87 -1.87 3.95 13.42
CA TYR A 87 -3.32 3.90 13.18
C TYR A 87 -3.87 5.27 12.81
N VAL A 88 -4.30 5.42 11.56
CA VAL A 88 -4.91 6.67 11.07
C VAL A 88 -6.34 6.42 10.62
N TYR A 89 -7.28 7.19 11.16
CA TYR A 89 -8.68 7.25 10.77
C TYR A 89 -8.93 8.65 10.20
N GLY A 90 -8.80 8.80 8.89
CA GLY A 90 -8.85 10.09 8.20
C GLY A 90 -7.80 10.19 7.11
N VAL A 91 -6.99 11.25 7.15
CA VAL A 91 -6.01 11.56 6.08
C VAL A 91 -4.59 11.47 6.63
N GLN A 92 -3.74 10.70 5.95
CA GLN A 92 -2.30 10.66 6.17
C GLN A 92 -1.60 11.18 4.92
N ALA A 93 -0.83 12.27 5.03
CA ALA A 93 -0.24 12.90 3.86
C ALA A 93 1.17 13.44 4.07
N THR A 94 2.03 13.25 3.06
CA THR A 94 3.35 13.88 2.98
C THR A 94 3.56 14.64 1.68
N LEU A 95 4.31 15.74 1.75
CA LEU A 95 4.60 16.57 0.57
C LEU A 95 5.70 15.96 -0.30
N LEU A 96 6.83 15.54 0.30
CA LEU A 96 8.03 15.01 -0.36
C LEU A 96 8.59 13.85 0.47
N GLY A 97 7.80 12.78 0.63
CA GLY A 97 8.05 11.88 1.73
C GLY A 97 7.44 10.50 1.68
N VAL A 98 7.55 9.82 2.81
CA VAL A 98 7.02 8.48 3.00
C VAL A 98 5.85 8.54 3.99
N ASN A 99 4.76 7.85 3.69
CA ASN A 99 3.76 7.52 4.69
C ASN A 99 3.99 6.08 5.15
N ARG A 100 3.95 5.84 6.46
CA ARG A 100 4.03 4.51 7.06
C ARG A 100 2.93 4.36 8.10
N ALA A 101 2.13 3.31 7.97
CA ALA A 101 1.10 2.98 8.95
C ALA A 101 0.89 1.47 9.03
N LYS A 102 0.35 0.99 10.14
CA LYS A 102 -0.22 -0.36 10.20
C LYS A 102 -1.61 -0.36 9.60
N ARG A 103 -2.47 0.57 10.02
CA ARG A 103 -3.84 0.68 9.51
C ARG A 103 -4.19 2.11 9.13
N VAL A 104 -4.74 2.27 7.93
CA VAL A 104 -5.38 3.51 7.49
C VAL A 104 -6.84 3.25 7.13
N TYR A 105 -7.75 3.95 7.77
CA TYR A 105 -9.16 4.04 7.38
C TYR A 105 -9.38 5.44 6.81
N GLY A 106 -9.34 5.58 5.49
CA GLY A 106 -9.45 6.87 4.81
C GLY A 106 -8.47 7.03 3.64
N LEU A 107 -7.68 8.09 3.63
CA LEU A 107 -6.77 8.44 2.54
C LEU A 107 -5.31 8.42 3.01
N GLN A 108 -4.44 7.70 2.30
CA GLN A 108 -2.99 7.78 2.43
C GLN A 108 -2.39 8.32 1.13
N ALA A 109 -1.85 9.54 1.15
CA ALA A 109 -1.39 10.23 -0.06
C ALA A 109 0.01 10.82 0.10
N THR A 110 0.89 10.59 -0.86
CA THR A 110 2.24 11.17 -0.86
C THR A 110 2.79 11.31 -2.27
N SER A 111 3.79 12.15 -2.46
CA SER A 111 4.53 12.23 -3.72
C SER A 111 5.54 11.10 -3.94
N LEU A 112 5.94 10.33 -2.92
CA LEU A 112 6.92 9.24 -3.07
C LEU A 112 6.34 7.87 -2.74
N VAL A 113 6.38 7.45 -1.47
CA VAL A 113 6.12 6.05 -1.09
C VAL A 113 5.11 5.93 0.04
N ASN A 114 4.09 5.10 -0.17
CA ASN A 114 3.17 4.63 0.86
C ASN A 114 3.56 3.22 1.30
N ILE A 115 3.63 2.98 2.61
CA ILE A 115 3.87 1.66 3.21
C ILE A 115 2.78 1.40 4.24
N SER A 116 2.00 0.34 4.05
CA SER A 116 0.86 0.01 4.91
C SER A 116 0.73 -1.49 5.17
N GLU A 117 0.22 -1.89 6.33
CA GLU A 117 -0.25 -3.28 6.49
C GLU A 117 -1.68 -3.44 5.96
N GLU A 118 -2.59 -2.53 6.35
CA GLU A 118 -3.98 -2.54 5.92
C GLU A 118 -4.46 -1.12 5.58
N VAL A 119 -5.06 -0.95 4.41
CA VAL A 119 -5.81 0.28 4.09
C VAL A 119 -7.24 -0.06 3.69
N ILE A 120 -8.17 0.64 4.31
CA ILE A 120 -9.56 0.70 3.88
C ILE A 120 -9.84 2.12 3.40
N GLY A 121 -9.90 2.30 2.07
CA GLY A 121 -10.07 3.60 1.44
C GLY A 121 -9.16 3.80 0.23
N PHE A 122 -8.34 4.86 0.24
CA PHE A 122 -7.57 5.32 -0.90
C PHE A 122 -6.07 5.40 -0.61
N GLU A 123 -5.25 4.87 -1.52
CA GLU A 123 -3.80 5.04 -1.50
C GLU A 123 -3.30 5.67 -2.80
N LEU A 124 -2.63 6.82 -2.70
CA LEU A 124 -2.15 7.60 -3.85
C LEU A 124 -0.66 7.94 -3.68
N SER A 125 0.20 7.47 -4.58
CA SER A 125 1.64 7.80 -4.55
C SER A 125 2.38 7.50 -5.86
N GLN A 126 3.72 7.55 -5.85
CA GLN A 126 4.52 6.97 -6.93
C GLN A 126 4.72 5.45 -6.71
N VAL A 127 4.88 5.01 -5.46
CA VAL A 127 5.02 3.59 -5.10
C VAL A 127 4.16 3.27 -3.88
N ASN A 128 3.19 2.37 -4.02
CA ASN A 128 2.42 1.84 -2.89
C ASN A 128 2.87 0.41 -2.56
N ILE A 129 3.20 0.14 -1.29
CA ILE A 129 3.54 -1.18 -0.77
C ILE A 129 2.56 -1.50 0.37
N ALA A 130 1.72 -2.52 0.20
CA ALA A 130 0.68 -2.85 1.16
C ALA A 130 0.53 -4.37 1.38
N ASN A 131 0.16 -4.81 2.59
CA ASN A 131 -0.24 -6.22 2.77
C ASN A 131 -1.69 -6.46 2.32
N GLU A 132 -2.61 -5.57 2.68
CA GLU A 132 -4.03 -5.67 2.33
C GLU A 132 -4.64 -4.30 2.01
N ILE A 133 -5.34 -4.20 0.86
CA ILE A 133 -6.09 -3.02 0.46
C ILE A 133 -7.55 -3.39 0.24
N LYS A 134 -8.46 -2.61 0.82
CA LYS A 134 -9.89 -2.60 0.56
C LYS A 134 -10.28 -1.21 0.05
N GLY A 135 -10.37 -1.04 -1.27
CA GLY A 135 -10.70 0.24 -1.88
C GLY A 135 -9.91 0.51 -3.16
N PHE A 136 -9.35 1.71 -3.28
CA PHE A 136 -8.70 2.18 -4.51
C PHE A 136 -7.24 2.52 -4.27
N GLN A 137 -6.36 1.97 -5.10
CA GLN A 137 -4.93 2.22 -5.03
C GLN A 137 -4.43 2.69 -6.39
N ALA A 138 -3.81 3.89 -6.45
CA ALA A 138 -3.20 4.40 -7.66
C ALA A 138 -1.77 4.85 -7.42
N SER A 139 -0.86 4.37 -8.28
CA SER A 139 0.53 4.82 -8.29
C SER A 139 1.24 4.46 -9.59
N VAL A 140 2.53 4.76 -9.73
CA VAL A 140 3.32 4.19 -10.83
C VAL A 140 3.51 2.70 -10.61
N VAL A 141 3.85 2.29 -9.38
CA VAL A 141 4.08 0.89 -9.01
C VAL A 141 3.31 0.52 -7.75
N ASN A 142 2.39 -0.43 -7.88
CA ASN A 142 1.66 -1.02 -6.77
C ASN A 142 2.20 -2.43 -6.47
N VAL A 143 2.59 -2.70 -5.23
CA VAL A 143 2.95 -4.03 -4.74
C VAL A 143 2.05 -4.36 -3.56
N THR A 144 1.19 -5.38 -3.70
CA THR A 144 0.18 -5.65 -2.67
C THR A 144 -0.05 -7.12 -2.41
N GLY A 145 -0.12 -7.55 -1.15
CA GLY A 145 -0.45 -8.93 -0.81
C GLY A 145 -1.87 -9.30 -1.29
N LYS A 146 -2.89 -8.61 -0.79
CA LYS A 146 -4.30 -8.83 -1.12
C LYS A 146 -4.99 -7.52 -1.48
N VAL A 147 -5.79 -7.56 -2.52
CA VAL A 147 -6.56 -6.41 -3.00
C VAL A 147 -8.02 -6.81 -3.06
N ALA A 148 -8.89 -6.01 -2.44
CA ALA A 148 -10.33 -6.03 -2.65
C ALA A 148 -10.75 -4.64 -3.17
N GLY A 149 -10.88 -4.49 -4.48
CA GLY A 149 -11.19 -3.21 -5.12
C GLY A 149 -10.40 -2.94 -6.39
N PHE A 150 -9.91 -1.72 -6.57
CA PHE A 150 -9.34 -1.26 -7.83
C PHE A 150 -7.88 -0.83 -7.68
N GLN A 151 -7.02 -1.28 -8.60
CA GLN A 151 -5.64 -0.82 -8.72
C GLN A 151 -5.41 -0.15 -10.08
N ALA A 152 -4.84 1.05 -10.07
CA ALA A 152 -4.38 1.74 -11.28
C ALA A 152 -2.88 2.04 -11.20
N GLY A 153 -2.18 1.92 -12.34
CA GLY A 153 -0.80 2.38 -12.41
C GLY A 153 -0.07 2.06 -13.70
N ALA A 154 1.26 2.11 -13.66
CA ALA A 154 2.08 1.55 -14.74
C ALA A 154 2.31 0.05 -14.52
N VAL A 155 2.55 -0.35 -13.27
CA VAL A 155 2.78 -1.74 -12.87
C VAL A 155 1.97 -2.06 -11.62
N ASN A 156 1.16 -3.13 -11.69
CA ASN A 156 0.45 -3.70 -10.56
C ASN A 156 0.92 -5.13 -10.31
N VAL A 157 1.46 -5.41 -9.12
CA VAL A 157 1.85 -6.75 -8.68
C VAL A 157 1.07 -7.09 -7.42
N ALA A 158 0.33 -8.21 -7.45
CA ALA A 158 -0.37 -8.71 -6.28
C ALA A 158 -0.33 -10.23 -6.13
N ASN A 159 -0.56 -10.75 -4.93
CA ASN A 159 -0.77 -12.20 -4.76
C ASN A 159 -2.23 -12.58 -5.01
N LYS A 160 -3.17 -11.85 -4.39
CA LYS A 160 -4.60 -12.06 -4.57
C LYS A 160 -5.33 -10.77 -4.90
N VAL A 161 -6.25 -10.84 -5.85
CA VAL A 161 -7.10 -9.72 -6.24
C VAL A 161 -8.55 -10.18 -6.31
N ASP A 162 -9.42 -9.46 -5.62
CA ASP A 162 -10.87 -9.48 -5.78
C ASP A 162 -11.29 -8.09 -6.28
N GLY A 163 -11.40 -7.93 -7.59
CA GLY A 163 -11.66 -6.63 -8.23
C GLY A 163 -10.92 -6.44 -9.55
N PHE A 164 -10.43 -5.23 -9.80
CA PHE A 164 -9.93 -4.84 -11.13
C PHE A 164 -8.56 -4.16 -11.08
N GLN A 165 -7.68 -4.53 -12.01
CA GLN A 165 -6.39 -3.87 -12.20
C GLN A 165 -6.32 -3.23 -13.59
N ALA A 166 -5.95 -1.95 -13.65
CA ALA A 166 -5.74 -1.19 -14.87
C ALA A 166 -4.31 -0.63 -14.89
N SER A 167 -3.40 -1.27 -15.63
CA SER A 167 -2.02 -0.80 -15.75
C SER A 167 -1.35 -1.34 -17.01
N ALA A 168 -0.18 -0.83 -17.38
CA ALA A 168 0.56 -1.40 -18.50
C ALA A 168 0.95 -2.88 -18.22
N VAL A 169 1.28 -3.21 -16.98
CA VAL A 169 1.69 -4.56 -16.56
C VAL A 169 0.93 -4.97 -15.29
N ASN A 170 0.05 -5.95 -15.40
CA ASN A 170 -0.67 -6.54 -14.27
C ASN A 170 -0.19 -7.98 -14.00
N ILE A 171 0.18 -8.29 -12.75
CA ILE A 171 0.66 -9.62 -12.34
C ILE A 171 -0.06 -10.05 -11.08
N VAL A 172 -0.74 -11.21 -11.13
CA VAL A 172 -1.39 -11.85 -9.98
C VAL A 172 -0.83 -13.25 -9.73
N GLY A 173 -0.09 -13.41 -8.64
CA GLY A 173 0.69 -14.62 -8.34
C GLY A 173 -0.10 -15.82 -7.82
N GLU A 174 -1.32 -15.62 -7.32
CA GLU A 174 -2.15 -16.70 -6.78
C GLU A 174 -3.55 -16.76 -7.38
N GLU A 175 -4.38 -15.76 -7.14
CA GLU A 175 -5.81 -15.80 -7.49
C GLU A 175 -6.33 -14.43 -7.89
N LEU A 176 -6.97 -14.36 -9.05
CA LEU A 176 -7.65 -13.17 -9.55
C LEU A 176 -9.14 -13.48 -9.71
N LYS A 177 -9.97 -12.83 -8.90
CA LYS A 177 -11.42 -12.78 -9.02
C LYS A 177 -11.78 -11.40 -9.56
N GLY A 178 -11.97 -11.31 -10.87
CA GLY A 178 -12.30 -10.06 -11.54
C GLY A 178 -11.46 -9.85 -12.79
N GLY A 179 -10.95 -8.63 -13.00
CA GLY A 179 -10.46 -8.19 -14.29
C GLY A 179 -9.06 -7.58 -14.30
N GLN A 180 -8.36 -7.73 -15.43
CA GLN A 180 -7.13 -7.01 -15.73
C GLN A 180 -7.25 -6.32 -17.10
N LEU A 181 -6.86 -5.05 -17.15
CA LEU A 181 -6.70 -4.28 -18.37
C LEU A 181 -5.27 -3.78 -18.47
N GLY A 182 -4.58 -4.10 -19.56
CA GLY A 182 -3.19 -3.69 -19.72
C GLY A 182 -2.53 -4.07 -21.03
N VAL A 183 -1.25 -3.76 -21.16
CA VAL A 183 -0.43 -4.26 -22.27
C VAL A 183 -0.08 -5.72 -22.03
N PHE A 184 0.34 -6.02 -20.80
CA PHE A 184 0.65 -7.36 -20.32
C PHE A 184 -0.17 -7.69 -19.08
N ASN A 185 -0.90 -8.80 -19.14
CA ASN A 185 -1.68 -9.34 -18.03
C ASN A 185 -1.21 -10.76 -17.74
N TYR A 186 -0.94 -11.03 -16.46
CA TYR A 186 -0.66 -12.37 -15.95
C TYR A 186 -1.50 -12.64 -14.72
N SER A 187 -2.10 -13.82 -14.67
CA SER A 187 -2.64 -14.41 -13.46
C SER A 187 -2.28 -15.89 -13.41
N LYS A 188 -2.16 -16.44 -12.20
CA LYS A 188 -1.87 -17.85 -12.05
C LYS A 188 -3.09 -18.74 -12.32
N LYS A 189 -4.21 -18.46 -11.63
CA LYS A 189 -5.36 -19.38 -11.59
C LYS A 189 -6.51 -19.01 -12.53
N SER A 190 -6.94 -17.76 -12.55
CA SER A 190 -8.25 -17.34 -13.10
C SER A 190 -8.27 -15.84 -13.40
N GLY A 191 -9.38 -15.33 -13.94
CA GLY A 191 -9.63 -13.92 -14.19
C GLY A 191 -10.05 -13.63 -15.63
N CYS A 192 -10.55 -12.42 -15.86
CA CYS A 192 -10.88 -11.87 -17.17
C CYS A 192 -9.81 -10.85 -17.56
N GLN A 193 -9.06 -11.11 -18.63
CA GLN A 193 -7.91 -10.30 -19.02
C GLN A 193 -8.17 -9.68 -20.40
N PHE A 194 -7.93 -8.38 -20.51
CA PHE A 194 -7.95 -7.65 -21.78
C PHE A 194 -6.63 -6.91 -21.98
N GLY A 195 -5.94 -7.19 -23.08
CA GLY A 195 -4.61 -6.64 -23.33
C GLY A 195 -3.89 -7.25 -24.52
N LEU A 196 -2.72 -6.70 -24.89
CA LEU A 196 -1.95 -7.24 -26.01
C LEU A 196 -1.44 -8.65 -25.72
N VAL A 197 -1.01 -8.91 -24.49
CA VAL A 197 -0.54 -10.22 -24.00
C VAL A 197 -1.30 -10.59 -22.74
N ASN A 198 -1.99 -11.73 -22.76
CA ASN A 198 -2.77 -12.23 -21.63
C ASN A 198 -2.37 -13.67 -21.31
N ILE A 199 -1.93 -13.91 -20.08
CA ILE A 199 -1.48 -15.21 -19.59
C ILE A 199 -2.28 -15.61 -18.36
N ILE A 200 -2.88 -16.81 -18.43
CA ILE A 200 -3.48 -17.50 -17.28
C ILE A 200 -2.76 -18.84 -17.15
N GLU A 201 -1.80 -18.96 -16.22
CA GLU A 201 -0.88 -20.12 -16.17
C GLU A 201 -1.62 -21.47 -16.10
N ASP A 202 -2.64 -21.55 -15.24
CA ASP A 202 -3.45 -22.76 -15.06
C ASP A 202 -4.63 -22.83 -16.06
N GLY A 203 -4.66 -21.98 -17.09
CA GLY A 203 -5.71 -21.90 -18.12
C GLY A 203 -5.73 -23.09 -19.07
N TRP A 204 -6.91 -23.46 -19.60
CA TRP A 204 -6.97 -24.42 -20.72
C TRP A 204 -6.25 -23.84 -21.96
N ILE A 205 -6.34 -22.53 -22.15
CA ILE A 205 -5.55 -21.79 -23.12
C ILE A 205 -4.66 -20.80 -22.34
N PRO A 206 -3.41 -21.19 -22.01
CA PRO A 206 -2.59 -20.39 -21.10
C PRO A 206 -2.17 -19.02 -21.64
N PHE A 207 -2.20 -18.82 -22.96
CA PHE A 207 -1.77 -17.58 -23.62
C PHE A 207 -2.77 -17.18 -24.69
N MET A 208 -3.17 -15.91 -24.70
CA MET A 208 -4.00 -15.31 -25.73
C MET A 208 -3.63 -13.85 -26.00
N ILE A 209 -3.91 -13.40 -27.22
CA ILE A 209 -3.81 -12.00 -27.65
C ILE A 209 -5.18 -11.34 -27.52
N ILE A 210 -5.22 -10.05 -27.18
CA ILE A 210 -6.43 -9.21 -26.98
C ILE A 210 -7.26 -9.61 -25.75
N PHE A 211 -7.57 -10.89 -25.57
CA PHE A 211 -8.49 -11.33 -24.53
C PHE A 211 -8.17 -12.75 -24.04
N ASN A 212 -8.20 -12.98 -22.71
CA ASN A 212 -8.17 -14.31 -22.10
C ASN A 212 -9.13 -14.38 -20.92
N ILE A 213 -9.74 -15.54 -20.67
CA ILE A 213 -10.65 -15.72 -19.55
C ILE A 213 -10.60 -17.15 -18.99
N LYS A 214 -10.61 -17.24 -17.66
CA LYS A 214 -10.88 -18.48 -16.92
C LYS A 214 -11.58 -18.15 -15.62
N PHE A 215 -12.57 -18.96 -15.28
CA PHE A 215 -13.26 -18.92 -13.99
C PHE A 215 -12.71 -19.97 -13.04
#